data_AF-A0ABD3K3M1-F1
#
_entry.id   AF-A0ABD3K3M1-F1
#
_cell.length_a   1.000
_cell.length_b   1.000
_cell.length_c   1.000
_cell.angle_alpha   90.00
_cell.angle_beta   90.00
_cell.angle_gamma   90.00
#
_symmetry.space_group_name_H-M   'P 1'
#
loop_
_entity.id
_entity.type
_entity.pdbx_description
1 polymer ?
#
loop_
_entity_poly.entity_id
_entity_poly.type
_entity_poly.pdbx_seq_one_letter_code
_entity_poly.pdbx_strand_id
1 'polypeptide(L)'
;MEEQVVNLIVGGVVSWTMAFLMLRKSFPKRSFEFCNRTVSTLHATLAVILASLSVQDWMSPISPLASKPSPRQARALAVTLSYLIYDLGCGMFDDKRVNVDNVIHHLVSITGISAGLVYQKCGSELVAALWITELSSPFLHMRELLKELGYRDTDLNLVADIAFAVIFSIARMVGGPYVTFKTVSADNPFIIKAMSLGLQLVSAFWFYKIARMVKYKLTKRTASKKTA
;
A
#
# COMPACT_ATOMS: atom_id res chain seq x y z
N MET A 1 -6.86 -24.78 6.59
CA MET A 1 -6.86 -23.32 6.33
C MET A 1 -5.44 -22.77 6.35
N GLU A 2 -4.67 -23.02 7.41
CA GLU A 2 -3.28 -22.55 7.53
C GLU A 2 -2.39 -22.99 6.37
N GLU A 3 -2.39 -24.28 6.02
CA GLU A 3 -1.60 -24.80 4.88
C GLU A 3 -1.97 -24.14 3.54
N GLN A 4 -3.27 -23.94 3.29
CA GLN A 4 -3.75 -23.25 2.09
C GLN A 4 -3.32 -21.79 2.04
N VAL A 5 -3.31 -21.10 3.18
CA VAL A 5 -2.83 -19.71 3.30
C VAL A 5 -1.33 -19.65 3.06
N VAL A 6 -0.55 -20.56 3.64
CA VAL A 6 0.91 -20.64 3.41
C VAL A 6 1.23 -20.91 1.94
N ASN A 7 0.57 -21.90 1.33
CA ASN A 7 0.75 -22.21 -0.09
C ASN A 7 0.39 -21.02 -0.99
N LEU A 8 -0.66 -20.27 -0.63
CA LEU A 8 -1.03 -19.05 -1.34
C LEU A 8 0.02 -17.95 -1.19
N ILE A 9 0.63 -17.81 -0.01
CA ILE A 9 1.70 -16.82 0.21
C ILE A 9 2.93 -17.19 -0.62
N VAL A 10 3.41 -18.43 -0.53
CA VAL A 10 4.60 -18.91 -1.25
C VAL A 10 4.37 -18.82 -2.76
N GLY A 11 3.25 -19.37 -3.25
CA GLY A 11 2.88 -19.30 -4.66
C GLY A 11 2.69 -17.85 -5.14
N GLY A 12 2.18 -16.97 -4.27
CA GLY A 12 2.06 -15.54 -4.52
C GLY A 12 3.41 -14.85 -4.73
N VAL A 13 4.39 -15.09 -3.85
CA VAL A 13 5.75 -14.51 -3.97
C VAL A 13 6.38 -14.93 -5.31
N VAL A 14 6.27 -16.21 -5.66
CA VAL A 14 6.75 -16.72 -6.96
C VAL A 14 6.02 -16.04 -8.11
N SER A 15 4.69 -15.91 -8.03
CA SER A 15 3.87 -15.31 -9.09
C SER A 15 4.21 -13.83 -9.32
N TRP A 16 4.36 -13.04 -8.25
CA TRP A 16 4.77 -11.63 -8.35
C TRP A 16 6.17 -11.49 -8.92
N THR A 17 7.10 -12.34 -8.49
CA THR A 17 8.47 -12.39 -9.04
C THR A 17 8.46 -12.71 -10.54
N MET A 18 7.67 -13.69 -10.96
CA MET A 18 7.54 -14.03 -12.38
C MET A 18 6.92 -12.90 -13.19
N ALA A 19 5.87 -12.24 -12.68
CA ALA A 19 5.28 -11.07 -13.32
C ALA A 19 6.32 -9.94 -13.52
N PHE A 20 7.16 -9.68 -12.51
CA PHE A 20 8.26 -8.73 -12.60
C PHE A 20 9.28 -9.11 -13.69
N LEU A 21 9.74 -10.36 -13.68
CA LEU A 21 10.71 -10.85 -14.67
C LEU A 21 10.16 -10.80 -16.09
N MET A 22 8.87 -11.11 -16.27
CA MET A 22 8.19 -10.97 -17.55
C MET A 22 8.13 -9.51 -18.00
N LEU A 23 7.79 -8.57 -17.12
CA LEU A 23 7.80 -7.14 -17.44
C LEU A 23 9.21 -6.65 -17.81
N ARG A 24 10.25 -7.06 -17.07
CA ARG A 24 11.65 -6.74 -17.39
C ARG A 24 12.05 -7.25 -18.78
N LYS A 25 11.61 -8.47 -19.13
CA LYS A 25 11.87 -9.07 -20.45
C LYS A 25 11.11 -8.35 -21.57
N SER A 26 9.84 -7.99 -21.35
CA SER A 26 9.00 -7.29 -22.34
C SER A 26 9.40 -5.83 -22.54
N PHE A 27 9.96 -5.19 -21.51
CA PHE A 27 10.34 -3.78 -21.53
C PHE A 27 11.83 -3.59 -21.15
N PRO A 28 12.78 -4.12 -21.94
CA PRO A 28 14.20 -4.14 -21.58
C PRO A 28 14.83 -2.73 -21.47
N LYS A 29 14.23 -1.74 -22.12
CA LYS A 29 14.66 -0.33 -22.08
C LYS A 29 14.14 0.44 -20.85
N ARG A 30 13.20 -0.13 -20.08
CA ARG A 30 12.63 0.50 -18.89
C ARG A 30 13.49 0.20 -17.67
N SER A 31 13.41 1.06 -16.66
CA SER A 31 14.18 0.86 -15.43
C SER A 31 13.67 -0.35 -14.62
N PHE A 32 14.46 -0.80 -13.65
CA PHE A 32 14.04 -1.78 -12.64
C PHE A 32 12.78 -1.27 -11.92
N GLU A 33 12.85 -0.04 -11.42
CA GLU A 33 11.78 0.64 -10.70
C GLU A 33 10.49 0.79 -11.53
N PHE A 34 10.60 1.04 -12.83
CA PHE A 34 9.44 1.09 -13.72
C PHE A 34 8.67 -0.23 -13.75
N CYS A 35 9.42 -1.33 -13.92
CA CYS A 35 8.83 -2.66 -13.98
C CYS A 35 8.24 -3.03 -12.61
N ASN A 36 8.96 -2.73 -11.52
CA ASN A 36 8.47 -2.99 -10.17
C ASN A 36 7.19 -2.19 -9.88
N ARG A 37 7.17 -0.88 -10.13
CA ARG A 37 5.98 -0.03 -9.97
C ARG A 37 4.78 -0.49 -10.80
N THR A 38 5.03 -1.10 -11.96
CA THR A 38 3.96 -1.70 -12.77
C THR A 38 3.35 -2.90 -12.04
N VAL A 39 4.17 -3.79 -11.46
CA VAL A 39 3.70 -4.87 -10.58
C VAL A 39 2.96 -4.31 -9.36
N SER A 40 3.51 -3.28 -8.71
CA SER A 40 2.88 -2.61 -7.57
C SER A 40 1.50 -2.04 -7.91
N THR A 41 1.32 -1.48 -9.12
CA THR A 41 0.03 -0.97 -9.58
C THR A 41 -1.00 -2.10 -9.75
N LEU A 42 -0.58 -3.24 -10.31
CA LEU A 42 -1.43 -4.43 -10.43
C LEU A 42 -1.82 -4.97 -9.06
N HIS A 43 -0.86 -5.05 -8.14
CA HIS A 43 -1.11 -5.47 -6.77
C HIS A 43 -2.11 -4.54 -6.07
N ALA A 44 -1.86 -3.23 -6.07
CA ALA A 44 -2.73 -2.27 -5.39
C ALA A 44 -4.18 -2.34 -5.91
N THR A 45 -4.35 -2.47 -7.22
CA THR A 45 -5.67 -2.65 -7.84
C THR A 45 -6.34 -3.94 -7.37
N LEU A 46 -5.60 -5.05 -7.41
CA LEU A 46 -6.09 -6.34 -6.94
C LEU A 46 -6.41 -6.34 -5.43
N ALA A 47 -5.58 -5.68 -4.62
CA ALA A 47 -5.75 -5.56 -3.18
C ALA A 47 -7.04 -4.82 -2.82
N VAL A 48 -7.30 -3.67 -3.47
CA VAL A 48 -8.55 -2.92 -3.28
C VAL A 48 -9.76 -3.75 -3.69
N ILE A 49 -9.70 -4.46 -4.82
CA ILE A 49 -10.80 -5.34 -5.28
C ILE A 49 -11.05 -6.46 -4.28
N LEU A 50 -10.00 -7.21 -3.90
CA LEU A 50 -10.13 -8.34 -2.97
C LEU A 50 -10.59 -7.90 -1.59
N ALA A 51 -10.05 -6.78 -1.08
CA ALA A 51 -10.49 -6.20 0.18
C ALA A 51 -11.98 -5.85 0.11
N SER A 52 -12.41 -5.15 -0.95
CA SER A 52 -13.81 -4.76 -1.16
C SER A 52 -14.77 -5.96 -1.20
N LEU A 53 -14.38 -7.04 -1.90
CA LEU A 53 -15.18 -8.27 -2.00
C LEU A 53 -15.16 -9.12 -0.72
N SER A 54 -14.25 -8.82 0.21
CA SER A 54 -14.09 -9.53 1.48
C SER A 54 -14.76 -8.84 2.67
N VAL A 55 -15.18 -7.58 2.51
CA VAL A 55 -16.00 -6.87 3.50
C VAL A 55 -17.34 -7.60 3.64
N GLN A 56 -17.71 -7.92 4.89
CA GLN A 56 -18.92 -8.69 5.19
C GLN A 56 -20.18 -7.83 5.11
N ASP A 57 -20.10 -6.61 5.64
CA ASP A 57 -21.18 -5.63 5.65
C ASP A 57 -20.60 -4.22 5.50
N TRP A 58 -20.99 -3.53 4.43
CA TRP A 58 -20.54 -2.16 4.16
C TRP A 58 -21.17 -1.11 5.09
N MET A 59 -22.27 -1.44 5.77
CA MET A 59 -22.81 -0.58 6.83
C MET A 59 -21.92 -0.59 8.08
N SER A 60 -21.13 -1.65 8.26
CA SER A 60 -20.15 -1.76 9.34
C SER A 60 -18.86 -2.48 8.88
N PRO A 61 -18.04 -1.83 8.02
CA PRO A 61 -16.99 -2.50 7.24
C PRO A 61 -15.83 -3.04 8.09
N ILE A 62 -15.71 -2.58 9.33
CA ILE A 62 -14.69 -3.01 10.30
C ILE A 62 -15.23 -4.00 11.34
N SER A 63 -16.48 -4.45 11.21
CA SER A 63 -17.10 -5.38 12.15
C SER A 63 -17.17 -6.81 11.59
N PRO A 64 -17.12 -7.83 12.47
CA PRO A 64 -16.78 -7.76 13.89
C PRO A 64 -15.29 -7.43 14.13
N LEU A 65 -14.98 -6.83 15.28
CA LEU A 65 -13.60 -6.49 15.71
C LEU A 65 -12.91 -7.69 16.34
N ALA A 66 -11.58 -7.71 16.31
CA ALA A 66 -10.72 -8.78 16.82
C ALA A 66 -11.16 -10.18 16.35
N SER A 67 -11.82 -10.23 15.19
CA SER A 67 -12.46 -11.44 14.69
C SER A 67 -11.50 -12.29 13.90
N LYS A 68 -11.83 -13.58 13.82
CA LYS A 68 -11.18 -14.49 12.89
C LYS A 68 -11.39 -14.02 11.45
N PRO A 69 -10.33 -13.92 10.63
CA PRO A 69 -10.49 -13.61 9.21
C PRO A 69 -11.37 -14.66 8.52
N SER A 70 -12.36 -14.21 7.75
CA SER A 70 -13.11 -15.09 6.85
C SER A 70 -12.19 -15.63 5.75
N PRO A 71 -12.54 -16.72 5.03
CA PRO A 71 -11.71 -17.23 3.94
C PRO A 71 -11.39 -16.20 2.85
N ARG A 72 -12.32 -15.26 2.59
CA ARG A 72 -12.10 -14.16 1.63
C ARG A 72 -11.13 -13.12 2.17
N GLN A 73 -11.27 -12.76 3.45
CA GLN A 73 -10.36 -11.81 4.12
C GLN A 73 -8.95 -12.40 4.21
N ALA A 74 -8.83 -13.66 4.64
CA ALA A 74 -7.54 -14.37 4.70
C ALA A 74 -6.86 -14.43 3.32
N ARG A 75 -7.63 -14.66 2.24
CA ARG A 75 -7.11 -14.64 0.87
C ARG A 75 -6.59 -13.24 0.47
N ALA A 76 -7.37 -12.19 0.72
CA ALA A 76 -6.96 -10.82 0.41
C ALA A 76 -5.66 -10.43 1.15
N LEU A 77 -5.59 -10.79 2.43
CA LEU A 77 -4.41 -10.57 3.28
C LEU A 77 -3.20 -11.39 2.81
N ALA A 78 -3.38 -12.65 2.45
CA ALA A 78 -2.30 -13.51 1.95
C ALA A 78 -1.73 -13.05 0.60
N VAL A 79 -2.59 -12.64 -0.34
CA VAL A 79 -2.17 -12.06 -1.62
C VAL A 79 -1.37 -10.78 -1.39
N THR A 80 -1.78 -9.94 -0.45
CA THR A 80 -1.04 -8.73 -0.08
C THR A 80 0.27 -9.04 0.61
N LEU A 81 0.27 -9.95 1.58
CA LEU A 81 1.48 -10.35 2.30
C LEU A 81 2.54 -10.89 1.34
N SER A 82 2.14 -11.74 0.38
CA SER A 82 3.07 -12.25 -0.64
C SER A 82 3.65 -11.15 -1.53
N TYR A 83 2.85 -10.17 -1.93
CA TYR A 83 3.34 -9.00 -2.66
C TYR A 83 4.34 -8.20 -1.82
N LEU A 84 4.02 -7.91 -0.56
CA LEU A 84 4.88 -7.11 0.32
C LEU A 84 6.25 -7.77 0.54
N ILE A 85 6.30 -9.11 0.62
CA ILE A 85 7.54 -9.89 0.72
C ILE A 85 8.35 -9.78 -0.58
N TYR A 86 7.70 -9.97 -1.73
CA TYR A 86 8.32 -9.80 -3.04
C TYR A 86 8.90 -8.38 -3.21
N ASP A 87 8.11 -7.35 -2.92
CA ASP A 87 8.44 -5.95 -3.15
C ASP A 87 9.53 -5.46 -2.19
N LEU A 88 9.53 -5.95 -0.94
CA LEU A 88 10.65 -5.75 -0.01
C LEU A 88 11.94 -6.34 -0.58
N GLY A 89 11.88 -7.55 -1.17
CA GLY A 89 13.00 -8.17 -1.87
C GLY A 89 13.51 -7.29 -3.01
N CYS A 90 12.62 -6.85 -3.91
CA CYS A 90 12.97 -5.94 -5.00
C CYS A 90 13.63 -4.65 -4.50
N GLY A 91 13.15 -4.07 -3.39
CA GLY A 91 13.72 -2.88 -2.77
C GLY A 91 15.14 -3.06 -2.22
N MET A 92 15.58 -4.29 -1.97
CA MET A 92 16.98 -4.59 -1.58
C MET A 92 17.93 -4.73 -2.77
N PHE A 93 17.40 -5.03 -3.96
CA PHE A 93 18.17 -5.25 -5.19
C PHE A 93 18.22 -4.03 -6.12
N ASP A 94 17.49 -2.96 -5.82
CA ASP A 94 17.63 -1.72 -6.57
C ASP A 94 18.99 -1.08 -6.26
N ASP A 95 19.78 -0.76 -7.29
CA ASP A 95 21.12 -0.17 -7.18
C ASP A 95 21.12 1.25 -6.58
N LYS A 96 19.93 1.81 -6.37
CA LYS A 96 19.71 3.08 -5.67
C LYS A 96 19.63 2.84 -4.17
N ARG A 97 20.14 3.80 -3.39
CA ARG A 97 20.14 3.74 -1.91
C ARG A 97 18.78 3.27 -1.38
N VAL A 98 18.84 2.25 -0.50
CA VAL A 98 17.67 1.67 0.18
C VAL A 98 16.80 2.77 0.79
N ASN A 99 15.52 2.79 0.41
CA ASN A 99 14.55 3.71 0.97
C ASN A 99 14.08 3.18 2.34
N VAL A 100 14.70 3.70 3.41
CA VAL A 100 14.43 3.28 4.79
C VAL A 100 12.96 3.44 5.18
N ASP A 101 12.29 4.53 4.75
CA ASP A 101 10.87 4.72 5.05
C ASP A 101 9.97 3.66 4.41
N ASN A 102 10.32 3.22 3.20
CA ASN A 102 9.63 2.09 2.56
C ASN A 102 9.92 0.77 3.27
N VAL A 103 11.17 0.49 3.63
CA VAL A 103 11.53 -0.75 4.35
C VAL A 103 10.76 -0.88 5.66
N ILE A 104 10.69 0.19 6.45
CA ILE A 104 9.92 0.21 7.69
C ILE A 104 8.43 -0.05 7.41
N HIS A 105 7.87 0.58 6.38
CA HIS A 105 6.49 0.32 5.96
C HIS A 105 6.24 -1.16 5.66
N HIS A 106 7.12 -1.79 4.86
CA HIS A 106 7.01 -3.21 4.53
C HIS A 106 7.14 -4.10 5.76
N LEU A 107 8.14 -3.87 6.63
CA LEU A 107 8.33 -4.68 7.83
C LEU A 107 7.11 -4.61 8.76
N VAL A 108 6.61 -3.40 9.04
CA VAL A 108 5.42 -3.21 9.88
C VAL A 108 4.19 -3.89 9.27
N SER A 109 4.01 -3.79 7.96
CA SER A 109 2.86 -4.37 7.26
C SER A 109 2.95 -5.90 7.19
N ILE A 110 4.12 -6.45 6.86
CA ILE A 110 4.39 -7.89 6.83
C ILE A 110 4.15 -8.49 8.22
N THR A 111 4.73 -7.90 9.26
CA THR A 111 4.56 -8.38 10.63
C THR A 111 3.11 -8.25 11.09
N GLY A 112 2.43 -7.14 10.81
CA GLY A 112 1.03 -6.93 11.20
C GLY A 112 0.06 -7.91 10.53
N ILE A 113 0.18 -8.10 9.22
CA ILE A 113 -0.66 -9.05 8.48
C ILE A 113 -0.34 -10.49 8.90
N SER A 114 0.94 -10.85 9.01
CA SER A 114 1.35 -12.18 9.47
C SER A 114 0.81 -12.48 10.87
N ALA A 115 0.87 -11.51 11.79
CA ALA A 115 0.30 -11.67 13.12
C ALA A 115 -1.23 -11.89 13.05
N GLY A 116 -1.97 -11.13 12.25
CA GLY A 116 -3.42 -11.36 12.08
C GLY A 116 -3.76 -12.75 11.55
N LEU A 117 -2.97 -13.25 10.59
CA LEU A 117 -3.13 -14.59 10.04
C LEU A 117 -2.72 -15.68 11.04
N VAL A 118 -1.63 -15.51 11.78
CA VAL A 118 -1.15 -16.53 12.75
C VAL A 118 -2.06 -16.57 13.99
N TYR A 119 -2.38 -15.42 14.59
CA TYR A 119 -3.27 -15.35 15.74
C TYR A 119 -4.75 -15.57 15.38
N GLN A 120 -5.09 -15.63 14.09
CA GLN A 120 -6.45 -15.76 13.60
C GLN A 120 -7.38 -14.70 14.22
N LYS A 121 -6.90 -13.45 14.29
CA LYS A 121 -7.58 -12.27 14.85
C LYS A 121 -7.40 -11.05 13.94
N CYS A 122 -8.17 -10.00 14.20
CA CYS A 122 -8.07 -8.70 13.52
C CYS A 122 -8.44 -8.72 12.01
N GLY A 123 -9.27 -9.68 11.58
CA GLY A 123 -9.55 -9.88 10.15
C GLY A 123 -10.20 -8.68 9.47
N SER A 124 -11.28 -8.17 10.05
CA SER A 124 -12.03 -7.03 9.49
C SER A 124 -11.21 -5.74 9.52
N GLU A 125 -10.46 -5.50 10.60
CA GLU A 125 -9.64 -4.29 10.72
C GLU A 125 -8.42 -4.32 9.78
N LEU A 126 -7.77 -5.48 9.59
CA LEU A 126 -6.66 -5.61 8.65
C LEU A 126 -7.11 -5.43 7.20
N VAL A 127 -8.29 -5.93 6.84
CA VAL A 127 -8.87 -5.71 5.50
C VAL A 127 -9.26 -4.26 5.28
N ALA A 128 -9.84 -3.61 6.29
CA ALA A 128 -10.11 -2.18 6.21
C ALA A 128 -8.81 -1.37 6.09
N ALA A 129 -7.78 -1.71 6.88
CA ALA A 129 -6.45 -1.11 6.79
C ALA A 129 -5.86 -1.29 5.38
N LEU A 130 -5.88 -2.51 4.83
CA LEU A 130 -5.47 -2.82 3.46
C LEU A 130 -6.18 -1.93 2.43
N TRP A 131 -7.51 -1.82 2.56
CA TRP A 131 -8.33 -1.05 1.64
C TRP A 131 -7.94 0.44 1.65
N ILE A 132 -7.86 1.06 2.83
CA ILE A 132 -7.51 2.48 2.95
C ILE A 132 -6.05 2.76 2.57
N THR A 133 -5.13 1.82 2.81
CA THR A 133 -3.73 2.03 2.48
C THR A 133 -3.49 1.90 0.98
N GLU A 134 -4.12 0.94 0.31
CA GLU A 134 -3.89 0.69 -1.12
C GLU A 134 -4.69 1.61 -2.05
N LEU A 135 -5.76 2.26 -1.59
CA LEU A 135 -6.59 3.13 -2.43
C LEU A 135 -5.80 4.21 -3.17
N SER A 136 -4.75 4.75 -2.53
CA SER A 136 -3.88 5.78 -3.12
C SER A 136 -2.76 5.24 -4.01
N SER A 137 -2.40 3.95 -3.86
CA SER A 137 -1.19 3.37 -4.46
C SER A 137 -1.19 3.36 -6.01
N PRO A 138 -2.30 3.09 -6.72
CA PRO A 138 -2.31 3.16 -8.18
C PRO A 138 -1.91 4.56 -8.70
N PHE A 139 -2.35 5.62 -8.02
CA PHE A 139 -2.00 6.99 -8.37
C PHE A 139 -0.55 7.34 -7.99
N LEU A 140 -0.03 6.79 -6.87
CA LEU A 140 1.38 6.89 -6.50
C LEU A 140 2.31 6.27 -7.53
N HIS A 141 1.96 5.10 -8.07
CA HIS A 141 2.79 4.48 -9.10
C HIS A 141 2.62 5.20 -10.43
N MET A 142 1.39 5.54 -10.82
CA MET A 142 1.10 6.28 -12.05
C MET A 142 1.87 7.60 -12.15
N ARG A 143 1.93 8.41 -11.09
CA ARG A 143 2.66 9.68 -11.10
C ARG A 143 4.17 9.51 -11.33
N GLU A 144 4.78 8.42 -10.87
CA GLU A 144 6.21 8.16 -11.07
C GLU A 144 6.47 7.52 -12.45
N LEU A 145 5.61 6.61 -12.88
CA LEU A 145 5.66 6.01 -14.22
C LEU A 145 5.55 7.10 -15.30
N LEU A 146 4.60 8.04 -15.16
CA LEU A 146 4.45 9.17 -16.07
C LEU A 146 5.73 10.03 -16.15
N LYS A 147 6.42 10.25 -15.03
CA LYS A 147 7.69 11.00 -15.03
C LYS A 147 8.77 10.27 -15.82
N GLU A 148 8.89 8.96 -15.67
CA GLU A 148 9.86 8.15 -16.44
C GLU A 148 9.50 8.07 -17.93
N LEU A 149 8.20 8.14 -18.26
CA LEU A 149 7.72 8.21 -19.65
C LEU A 149 7.90 9.60 -20.30
N GLY A 150 8.42 10.59 -19.58
CA GLY A 150 8.65 11.94 -20.10
C GLY A 150 7.51 12.93 -19.86
N TYR A 151 6.47 12.55 -19.11
CA TYR A 151 5.28 13.39 -18.86
C TYR A 151 5.35 14.22 -17.57
N ARG A 152 6.54 14.43 -16.99
CA ARG A 152 6.74 15.03 -15.64
C ARG A 152 6.02 16.35 -15.38
N ASP A 153 5.93 17.23 -16.38
CA ASP A 153 5.37 18.58 -16.21
C ASP A 153 4.06 18.79 -17.00
N THR A 154 3.35 17.70 -17.29
CA THR A 154 2.07 17.72 -18.00
C THR A 154 0.87 17.76 -17.05
N ASP A 155 -0.28 18.19 -17.56
CA ASP A 155 -1.54 18.18 -16.79
C ASP A 155 -1.94 16.76 -16.36
N LEU A 156 -1.63 15.74 -17.15
CA LEU A 156 -1.86 14.34 -16.77
C LEU A 156 -1.05 13.95 -15.52
N ASN A 157 0.22 14.35 -15.45
CA ASN A 157 1.04 14.09 -14.26
C ASN A 157 0.56 14.90 -13.05
N LEU A 158 0.10 16.14 -13.28
CA LEU A 158 -0.48 16.95 -12.22
C LEU A 158 -1.76 16.32 -11.66
N VAL A 159 -2.65 15.81 -12.50
CA VAL A 159 -3.88 15.12 -12.08
C VAL A 159 -3.52 13.90 -11.22
N ALA A 160 -2.55 13.09 -11.65
CA ALA A 160 -2.09 11.94 -10.87
C ALA A 160 -1.49 12.36 -9.51
N ASP A 161 -0.70 13.45 -9.47
CA ASP A 161 -0.15 14.03 -8.25
C ASP A 161 -1.25 14.47 -7.26
N ILE A 162 -2.26 15.18 -7.75
CA ILE A 162 -3.37 15.70 -6.94
C ILE A 162 -4.24 14.53 -6.45
N ALA A 163 -4.61 13.60 -7.34
CA ALA A 163 -5.40 12.43 -7.01
C ALA A 163 -4.72 11.59 -5.92
N PHE A 164 -3.42 11.31 -6.08
CA PHE A 164 -2.62 10.64 -5.06
C PHE A 164 -2.68 11.38 -3.72
N ALA A 165 -2.39 12.68 -3.71
CA ALA A 165 -2.34 13.46 -2.47
C ALA A 165 -3.70 13.52 -1.76
N VAL A 166 -4.79 13.74 -2.49
CA VAL A 166 -6.15 13.82 -1.92
C VAL A 166 -6.58 12.46 -1.37
N ILE A 167 -6.46 11.40 -2.16
CA ILE A 167 -6.89 10.04 -1.75
C ILE A 167 -6.05 9.57 -0.57
N PHE A 168 -4.73 9.76 -0.60
CA PHE A 168 -3.84 9.43 0.51
C PHE A 168 -4.26 10.14 1.80
N SER A 169 -4.55 11.45 1.71
CA SER A 169 -4.93 12.26 2.86
C SER A 169 -6.24 11.79 3.47
N ILE A 170 -7.29 11.61 2.66
CA ILE A 170 -8.61 11.18 3.15
C ILE A 170 -8.50 9.76 3.72
N ALA A 171 -7.99 8.81 2.94
CA ALA A 171 -7.97 7.41 3.34
C ALA A 171 -7.09 7.18 4.58
N ARG A 172 -5.88 7.74 4.60
CA ARG A 172 -4.91 7.42 5.66
C ARG A 172 -4.90 8.41 6.83
N MET A 173 -5.29 9.68 6.64
CA MET A 173 -5.30 10.67 7.74
C MET A 173 -6.69 10.87 8.35
N VAL A 174 -7.76 10.43 7.69
CA VAL A 174 -9.11 10.40 8.27
C VAL A 174 -9.52 8.96 8.60
N GLY A 175 -9.48 8.07 7.62
CA GLY A 175 -9.80 6.65 7.82
C GLY A 175 -8.77 5.91 8.68
N GLY A 176 -7.48 6.17 8.47
CA GLY A 176 -6.37 5.51 9.17
C GLY A 176 -6.41 5.61 10.68
N PRO A 177 -6.54 6.82 11.28
CA PRO A 177 -6.67 6.96 12.73
C PRO A 177 -7.89 6.24 13.30
N TYR A 178 -9.02 6.24 12.58
CA TYR A 178 -10.23 5.53 13.00
C TYR A 178 -10.01 4.02 13.06
N VAL A 179 -9.50 3.41 11.97
CA VAL A 179 -9.19 1.97 11.93
C VAL A 179 -8.16 1.63 13.02
N THR A 180 -7.11 2.44 13.16
CA THR A 180 -6.08 2.23 14.19
C THR A 180 -6.64 2.28 15.60
N PHE A 181 -7.48 3.28 15.90
CA PHE A 181 -8.13 3.40 17.20
C PHE A 181 -8.98 2.15 17.50
N LYS A 182 -9.76 1.66 16.53
CA LYS A 182 -10.59 0.47 16.68
C LYS A 182 -9.74 -0.79 16.89
N THR A 183 -8.67 -0.96 16.12
CA THR A 183 -7.72 -2.08 16.26
C THR A 183 -7.06 -2.10 17.63
N VAL A 184 -6.59 -0.94 18.11
CA VAL A 184 -5.89 -0.81 19.40
C VAL A 184 -6.85 -0.97 20.58
N SER A 185 -8.10 -0.52 20.44
CA SER A 185 -9.12 -0.60 21.50
C SER A 185 -9.74 -2.00 21.62
N ALA A 186 -9.71 -2.81 20.56
CA ALA A 186 -10.24 -4.16 20.57
C ALA A 186 -9.30 -5.15 21.31
N ASP A 187 -9.81 -6.36 21.58
CA ASP A 187 -9.06 -7.47 22.18
C ASP A 187 -8.10 -8.15 21.17
N ASN A 188 -7.25 -7.35 20.55
CA ASN A 188 -6.21 -7.81 19.64
C ASN A 188 -4.89 -8.09 20.39
N PRO A 189 -4.08 -9.06 19.96
CA PRO A 189 -2.72 -9.26 20.47
C PRO A 189 -1.89 -7.97 20.41
N PHE A 190 -1.03 -7.76 21.41
CA PHE A 190 -0.21 -6.54 21.53
C PHE A 190 0.57 -6.22 20.24
N ILE A 191 1.14 -7.23 19.59
CA ILE A 191 1.89 -7.06 18.34
C ILE A 191 1.03 -6.45 17.23
N ILE A 192 -0.24 -6.85 17.09
CA ILE A 192 -1.15 -6.28 16.08
C ILE A 192 -1.42 -4.80 16.39
N LYS A 193 -1.63 -4.46 17.67
CA LYS A 193 -1.84 -3.07 18.09
C LYS A 193 -0.60 -2.21 17.78
N ALA A 194 0.58 -2.73 18.11
CA ALA A 194 1.85 -2.05 17.84
C ALA A 194 2.08 -1.84 16.33
N MET A 195 1.82 -2.85 15.50
CA MET A 195 1.96 -2.73 14.04
C MET A 195 0.93 -1.78 13.44
N SER A 196 -0.32 -1.78 13.94
CA SER A 196 -1.34 -0.82 13.51
C SER A 196 -0.92 0.62 13.80
N LEU A 197 -0.40 0.90 15.00
CA LEU A 197 0.14 2.22 15.34
C LEU A 197 1.36 2.57 14.48
N GLY A 198 2.28 1.63 14.28
CA GLY A 198 3.45 1.81 13.42
C GLY A 198 3.05 2.21 12.00
N LEU A 199 2.05 1.54 11.42
CA LEU A 199 1.56 1.84 10.07
C LEU A 199 0.92 3.23 9.99
N GLN A 200 0.20 3.65 11.02
CA GLN A 200 -0.36 5.00 11.10
C GLN A 200 0.74 6.06 11.22
N LEU A 201 1.80 5.81 11.98
CA LEU A 201 2.94 6.73 12.12
C LEU A 201 3.71 6.90 10.81
N VAL A 202 3.99 5.81 10.10
CA VAL A 202 4.60 5.86 8.76
C VAL A 202 3.72 6.66 7.80
N SER A 203 2.39 6.45 7.86
CA SER A 203 1.44 7.20 7.03
C SER A 203 1.46 8.69 7.36
N ALA A 204 1.52 9.07 8.64
CA ALA A 204 1.61 10.47 9.06
C ALA A 204 2.94 11.12 8.61
N PHE A 205 4.05 10.38 8.68
CA PHE A 205 5.34 10.84 8.17
C PHE A 205 5.29 11.10 6.66
N TRP A 206 4.70 10.19 5.89
CA TRP A 206 4.51 10.40 4.44
C TRP A 206 3.55 11.54 4.13
N PHE A 207 2.48 11.71 4.91
CA PHE A 207 1.59 12.87 4.76
C PHE A 207 2.36 14.19 4.93
N TYR A 208 3.24 14.28 5.93
CA TYR A 208 4.11 15.45 6.10
C TYR A 208 4.99 15.71 4.87
N LYS A 209 5.62 14.67 4.29
CA LYS A 209 6.40 14.80 3.04
C LYS A 209 5.53 15.29 1.87
N ILE A 210 4.31 14.77 1.73
CA ILE A 210 3.36 15.17 0.68
C ILE A 210 2.93 16.63 0.86
N ALA A 211 2.54 17.04 2.08
CA ALA A 211 2.12 18.41 2.36
C ALA A 211 3.23 19.43 2.04
N ARG A 212 4.49 19.10 2.36
CA ARG A 212 5.65 19.92 1.98
C ARG A 212 5.85 20.02 0.48
N MET A 213 5.72 18.89 -0.24
CA MET A 213 5.83 18.86 -1.69
C MET A 213 4.74 19.72 -2.36
N VAL A 214 3.49 19.59 -1.91
CA VAL A 214 2.35 20.37 -2.43
C VAL A 214 2.57 21.86 -2.17
N LYS A 215 2.93 22.25 -0.94
CA LYS A 215 3.26 23.65 -0.59
C LYS A 215 4.33 24.22 -1.52
N TYR A 216 5.42 23.47 -1.73
CA TYR A 216 6.50 23.89 -2.63
C TYR A 216 6.02 24.10 -4.08
N LYS A 217 5.24 23.15 -4.63
CA LYS A 217 4.72 23.24 -6.00
C LYS A 217 3.78 24.43 -6.20
N LEU A 218 2.91 24.70 -5.23
CA LEU A 218 2.00 25.86 -5.26
C LEU A 218 2.77 27.18 -5.24
N THR A 219 3.74 27.33 -4.33
CA THR A 219 4.58 28.54 -4.26
C THR A 219 5.32 28.79 -5.58
N LYS A 220 5.92 27.75 -6.18
CA LYS A 220 6.65 27.87 -7.46
C LYS A 220 5.74 28.30 -8.62
N ARG A 221 4.54 27.72 -8.72
CA ARG A 221 3.57 28.10 -9.77
C ARG A 221 3.06 29.53 -9.61
N THR A 222 2.78 29.97 -8.38
CA THR A 222 2.36 31.35 -8.12
C THR A 222 3.47 32.34 -8.48
N ALA A 223 4.74 32.01 -8.21
CA ALA A 223 5.87 32.84 -8.63
C ALA A 223 5.99 32.93 -10.16
N SER A 224 5.89 31.80 -10.87
CA SER A 224 5.97 31.76 -12.34
C SER A 224 4.84 32.52 -13.04
N LYS A 225 3.63 32.57 -12.44
CA LYS A 225 2.50 33.35 -12.95
C LYS A 225 2.63 34.86 -12.69
N LYS A 226 3.47 35.29 -11.75
CA LYS A 226 3.75 36.71 -11.49
C LYS A 226 4.83 37.29 -12.41
N THR A 227 5.61 36.43 -13.05
CA THR A 227 6.72 36.80 -13.95
C THR A 227 6.40 36.64 -15.43
N ALA A 228 5.18 36.20 -15.77
CA ALA A 228 4.65 36.08 -17.12
C ALA A 228 3.55 37.12 -17.32
#